data_AF-A0A9Y2JLP6-F1
#
_entry.id   AF-A0A9Y2JLP6-F1
#
_cell.length_a   1.000
_cell.length_b   1.000
_cell.length_c   1.000
_cell.angle_alpha   90.00
_cell.angle_beta   90.00
_cell.angle_gamma   90.00
#
_symmetry.space_group_name_H-M   'P 1'
#
loop_
_entity.id
_entity.type
_entity.pdbx_description
1 polymer ?
#
loop_
_entity_poly.entity_id
_entity_poly.type
_entity_poly.pdbx_seq_one_letter_code
_entity_poly.pdbx_strand_id
1 'polypeptide(L)'
;MNLAALLDRIAVDVAPEVGRGAVADYIPALARIEPHRFGMAVAEVDGGLHGVGDWERPFSVQSMSKVFTLALVLSRGDGVWARVGREPSGDPFNSLVQLEHEDGIPRNPFINAGALVVTDELARRGDAVDALLAFLREESGRPDIDVDPEVAESEAGHADRNRALAYFMASYGNMRHPVPSVLDQYVRQCSIAMSCADVARSALFLARHGVRNDGTRLLELSAAKRINAVMLTCGTYDAAGEFAYRVGLPGKSGVGGGILAVVPGRCAVCVWSPGLDARGNSVAGVSALDRFTTLTGWSIF
;
A
#
# COMPACT_ATOMS: atom_id res chain seq x y z
N MET A 1 4.26 25.55 -10.40
CA MET A 1 2.84 25.18 -10.35
C MET A 1 2.36 25.40 -8.92
N ASN A 2 1.19 25.98 -8.68
CA ASN A 2 0.66 26.10 -7.32
C ASN A 2 -0.09 24.81 -6.97
N LEU A 3 0.58 23.87 -6.29
CA LEU A 3 -0.01 22.57 -5.94
C LEU A 3 -1.18 22.71 -4.96
N ALA A 4 -1.14 23.64 -4.01
CA ALA A 4 -2.24 23.83 -3.07
C ALA A 4 -3.55 24.19 -3.82
N ALA A 5 -3.50 25.19 -4.70
CA ALA A 5 -4.66 25.57 -5.51
C ALA A 5 -5.13 24.46 -6.47
N LEU A 6 -4.20 23.64 -6.96
CA LEU A 6 -4.52 22.48 -7.79
C LEU A 6 -5.23 21.39 -6.97
N LEU A 7 -4.78 21.10 -5.75
CA LEU A 7 -5.42 20.14 -4.86
C LEU A 7 -6.82 20.60 -4.43
N ASP A 8 -7.01 21.89 -4.14
CA ASP A 8 -8.33 22.47 -3.88
C ASP A 8 -9.28 22.25 -5.06
N ARG A 9 -8.80 22.49 -6.28
CA ARG A 9 -9.57 22.22 -7.50
C ARG A 9 -9.92 20.72 -7.63
N ILE A 10 -8.98 19.83 -7.37
CA ILE A 10 -9.23 18.38 -7.42
C ILE A 10 -10.31 17.99 -6.43
N ALA A 11 -10.24 18.48 -5.19
CA ALA A 11 -11.25 18.18 -4.16
C ALA A 11 -12.65 18.63 -4.60
N VAL A 12 -12.77 19.78 -5.28
CA VAL A 12 -14.04 20.24 -5.87
C VAL A 12 -14.48 19.34 -7.01
N ASP A 13 -13.59 19.02 -7.96
CA ASP A 13 -13.88 18.20 -9.13
C ASP A 13 -14.37 16.79 -8.73
N VAL A 14 -13.84 16.21 -7.65
CA VAL A 14 -14.17 14.85 -7.19
C VAL A 14 -15.23 14.79 -6.11
N ALA A 15 -15.73 15.93 -5.60
CA ALA A 15 -16.78 15.97 -4.58
C ALA A 15 -18.02 15.10 -4.92
N PRO A 16 -18.49 15.01 -6.19
CA PRO A 16 -19.59 14.11 -6.56
C PRO A 16 -19.28 12.62 -6.43
N GLU A 17 -18.00 12.26 -6.38
CA GLU A 17 -17.53 10.87 -6.25
C GLU A 17 -17.33 10.44 -4.79
N VAL A 18 -17.22 11.41 -3.87
CA VAL A 18 -17.03 11.15 -2.43
C VAL A 18 -18.28 10.47 -1.86
N GLY A 19 -18.08 9.34 -1.18
CA GLY A 19 -19.17 8.50 -0.66
C GLY A 19 -19.76 7.51 -1.67
N ARG A 20 -19.35 7.52 -2.95
CA ARG A 20 -19.74 6.47 -3.90
C ARG A 20 -19.05 5.15 -3.57
N GLY A 21 -19.73 4.04 -3.89
CA GLY A 21 -19.25 2.70 -3.55
C GLY A 21 -19.71 2.28 -2.15
N ALA A 22 -18.97 1.35 -1.54
CA ALA A 22 -19.25 0.87 -0.19
C ALA A 22 -17.96 0.86 0.65
N VAL A 23 -18.09 1.14 1.95
CA VAL A 23 -16.96 0.94 2.89
C VAL A 23 -16.67 -0.55 3.04
N ALA A 24 -15.42 -0.90 3.35
CA ALA A 24 -15.09 -2.27 3.70
C ALA A 24 -15.82 -2.69 4.98
N ASP A 25 -16.54 -3.81 4.92
CA ASP A 25 -17.44 -4.26 5.98
C ASP A 25 -17.11 -5.65 6.55
N TYR A 26 -16.06 -6.30 6.04
CA TYR A 26 -15.62 -7.62 6.51
C TYR A 26 -15.08 -7.61 7.95
N ILE A 27 -14.70 -6.43 8.47
CA ILE A 27 -14.41 -6.22 9.88
C ILE A 27 -15.19 -5.02 10.45
N PRO A 28 -15.71 -5.13 11.69
CA PRO A 28 -16.46 -4.05 12.34
C PRO A 28 -15.74 -2.71 12.41
N ALA A 29 -14.41 -2.70 12.57
CA ALA A 29 -13.63 -1.46 12.69
C ALA A 29 -13.66 -0.61 11.41
N LEU A 30 -13.61 -1.24 10.23
CA LEU A 30 -13.71 -0.53 8.95
C LEU A 30 -15.16 -0.19 8.57
N ALA A 31 -16.12 -1.04 8.94
CA ALA A 31 -17.53 -0.86 8.63
C ALA A 31 -18.14 0.42 9.24
N ARG A 32 -17.52 0.93 10.32
CA ARG A 32 -17.96 2.15 11.03
C ARG A 32 -17.37 3.45 10.46
N ILE A 33 -16.45 3.38 9.51
CA ILE A 33 -15.83 4.57 8.94
C ILE A 33 -16.88 5.35 8.13
N GLU A 34 -16.90 6.67 8.30
CA GLU A 34 -17.83 7.54 7.58
C GLU A 34 -17.50 7.56 6.08
N PRO A 35 -18.45 7.21 5.19
CA PRO A 35 -18.18 7.04 3.76
C PRO A 35 -17.86 8.36 3.03
N HIS A 36 -18.35 9.50 3.54
CA HIS A 36 -18.23 10.82 2.88
C HIS A 36 -16.94 11.57 3.26
N ARG A 37 -15.86 10.83 3.53
CA ARG A 37 -14.55 11.37 3.89
C ARG A 37 -13.65 11.42 2.67
N PHE A 38 -12.85 12.47 2.58
CA PHE A 38 -11.88 12.64 1.51
C PHE A 38 -10.65 13.40 2.02
N GLY A 39 -9.47 12.88 1.76
CA GLY A 39 -8.20 13.55 2.03
C GLY A 39 -7.17 13.21 0.96
N MET A 40 -6.36 14.18 0.56
CA MET A 40 -5.28 13.97 -0.41
C MET A 40 -4.04 14.76 -0.01
N ALA A 41 -2.87 14.14 -0.11
CA ALA A 41 -1.58 14.77 0.15
C ALA A 41 -0.58 14.47 -0.96
N VAL A 42 0.28 15.44 -1.27
CA VAL A 42 1.39 15.36 -2.22
C VAL A 42 2.66 15.75 -1.47
N ALA A 43 3.61 14.83 -1.36
CA ALA A 43 4.94 15.08 -0.81
C ALA A 43 5.94 15.12 -1.97
N GLU A 44 6.64 16.23 -2.14
CA GLU A 44 7.61 16.46 -3.21
C GLU A 44 9.04 16.07 -2.80
N VAL A 45 9.85 15.65 -3.78
CA VAL A 45 11.23 15.23 -3.54
C VAL A 45 12.13 16.36 -3.01
N ASP A 46 11.75 17.61 -3.21
CA ASP A 46 12.43 18.81 -2.70
C ASP A 46 11.98 19.23 -1.28
N GLY A 47 11.04 18.50 -0.68
CA GLY A 47 10.55 18.74 0.68
C GLY A 47 9.19 19.43 0.75
N GLY A 48 8.60 19.84 -0.37
CA GLY A 48 7.22 20.34 -0.41
C GLY A 48 6.22 19.32 0.15
N LEU A 49 5.24 19.79 0.91
CA LEU A 49 4.08 18.97 1.33
C LEU A 49 2.82 19.81 1.21
N HIS A 50 1.87 19.31 0.44
CA HIS A 50 0.60 19.96 0.17
C HIS A 50 -0.52 18.96 0.40
N GLY A 51 -1.65 19.42 0.95
CA GLY A 51 -2.80 18.55 1.12
C GLY A 51 -4.13 19.30 1.15
N VAL A 52 -5.22 18.55 1.01
CA VAL A 52 -6.59 19.04 0.94
C VAL A 52 -7.54 18.04 1.63
N GLY A 53 -8.63 18.53 2.23
CA GLY A 53 -9.59 17.70 2.95
C GLY A 53 -9.04 17.13 4.25
N ASP A 54 -9.38 15.88 4.57
CA ASP A 54 -8.97 15.16 5.78
C ASP A 54 -7.55 14.55 5.65
N TRP A 55 -6.62 15.22 4.96
CA TRP A 55 -5.30 14.67 4.60
C TRP A 55 -4.34 14.42 5.78
N GLU A 56 -4.63 14.99 6.95
CA GLU A 56 -3.90 14.74 8.20
C GLU A 56 -4.61 13.75 9.13
N ARG A 57 -5.79 13.26 8.76
CA ARG A 57 -6.54 12.30 9.57
C ARG A 57 -5.91 10.90 9.45
N PRO A 58 -5.56 10.23 10.56
CA PRO A 58 -5.08 8.86 10.51
C PRO A 58 -6.18 7.88 10.07
N PHE A 59 -5.76 6.88 9.30
CA PHE A 59 -6.55 5.71 8.93
C PHE A 59 -5.63 4.49 8.83
N SER A 60 -6.20 3.29 8.92
CA SER A 60 -5.43 2.05 8.75
C SER A 60 -4.90 1.92 7.32
N VAL A 61 -3.57 1.81 7.16
CA VAL A 61 -2.91 1.77 5.85
C VAL A 61 -3.17 0.49 5.06
N GLN A 62 -3.58 -0.58 5.76
CA GLN A 62 -3.98 -1.84 5.14
C GLN A 62 -2.91 -2.35 4.16
N SER A 63 -3.32 -2.79 2.97
CA SER A 63 -2.42 -3.31 1.94
C SER A 63 -1.40 -2.31 1.37
N MET A 64 -1.46 -1.02 1.69
CA MET A 64 -0.37 -0.09 1.34
C MET A 64 0.92 -0.42 2.10
N SER A 65 0.80 -1.00 3.30
CA SER A 65 1.94 -1.48 4.10
C SER A 65 2.88 -2.42 3.34
N LYS A 66 2.33 -3.19 2.38
CA LYS A 66 3.07 -4.18 1.58
C LYS A 66 4.19 -3.54 0.76
N VAL A 67 4.03 -2.28 0.36
CA VAL A 67 5.07 -1.53 -0.39
C VAL A 67 6.30 -1.33 0.49
N PHE A 68 6.08 -0.90 1.73
CA PHE A 68 7.16 -0.60 2.67
C PHE A 68 7.85 -1.86 3.17
N THR A 69 7.12 -2.93 3.46
CA THR A 69 7.74 -4.20 3.87
C THR A 69 8.52 -4.85 2.74
N LEU A 70 8.04 -4.78 1.50
CA LEU A 70 8.81 -5.23 0.34
C LEU A 70 10.11 -4.42 0.20
N ALA A 71 10.05 -3.09 0.34
CA ALA A 71 11.25 -2.24 0.29
C ALA A 71 12.26 -2.62 1.37
N LEU A 72 11.82 -2.84 2.61
CA LEU A 72 12.70 -3.27 3.70
C LEU A 72 13.33 -4.65 3.44
N VAL A 73 12.58 -5.60 2.89
CA VAL A 73 13.12 -6.90 2.51
C VAL A 73 14.17 -6.74 1.40
N LEU A 74 13.88 -5.97 0.36
CA LEU A 74 14.80 -5.77 -0.77
C LEU A 74 16.05 -4.97 -0.39
N SER A 75 15.99 -4.11 0.63
CA SER A 75 17.17 -3.45 1.19
C SER A 75 18.19 -4.45 1.77
N ARG A 76 17.75 -5.67 2.09
CA ARG A 76 18.56 -6.77 2.62
C ARG A 76 18.98 -7.78 1.54
N GLY A 77 18.54 -7.60 0.30
CA GLY A 77 18.86 -8.44 -0.84
C GLY A 77 17.63 -8.97 -1.60
N ASP A 78 17.87 -9.52 -2.79
CA ASP A 78 16.85 -9.97 -3.75
C ASP A 78 16.33 -11.41 -3.49
N GLY A 79 16.72 -12.05 -2.38
CA GLY A 79 16.43 -13.46 -2.11
C GLY A 79 14.94 -13.82 -2.01
N VAL A 80 14.08 -12.83 -1.69
CA VAL A 80 12.62 -13.02 -1.62
C VAL A 80 12.02 -13.43 -2.97
N TRP A 81 12.66 -13.08 -4.09
CA TRP A 81 12.15 -13.40 -5.42
C TRP A 81 12.23 -14.88 -5.80
N ALA A 82 12.94 -15.70 -5.01
CA ALA A 82 12.88 -17.15 -5.13
C ALA A 82 11.62 -17.75 -4.48
N ARG A 83 10.87 -16.94 -3.73
CA ARG A 83 9.72 -17.34 -2.91
C ARG A 83 8.42 -16.64 -3.30
N VAL A 84 8.50 -15.56 -4.06
CA VAL A 84 7.39 -14.75 -4.56
C VAL A 84 7.71 -14.29 -5.97
N GLY A 85 6.75 -14.39 -6.88
CA GLY A 85 6.85 -13.89 -8.24
C GLY A 85 6.74 -12.37 -8.36
N ARG A 86 6.53 -11.89 -9.59
CA ARG A 86 6.43 -10.45 -9.93
C ARG A 86 5.30 -10.14 -10.91
N GLU A 87 4.52 -11.15 -11.28
CA GLU A 87 3.51 -11.04 -12.34
C GLU A 87 2.13 -10.78 -11.75
N PRO A 88 1.23 -10.09 -12.47
CA PRO A 88 -0.17 -10.03 -12.07
C PRO A 88 -0.77 -11.45 -11.96
N SER A 89 -1.77 -11.59 -11.10
CA SER A 89 -2.65 -12.76 -11.10
C SER A 89 -3.77 -12.54 -12.10
N GLY A 90 -4.05 -13.52 -12.95
CA GLY A 90 -5.26 -13.52 -13.80
C GLY A 90 -6.52 -13.95 -13.03
N ASP A 91 -6.31 -14.61 -11.89
CA ASP A 91 -7.34 -15.00 -10.93
C ASP A 91 -7.44 -13.98 -9.78
N PRO A 92 -8.57 -14.00 -9.02
CA PRO A 92 -8.71 -13.15 -7.84
C PRO A 92 -7.50 -13.28 -6.91
N PHE A 93 -7.09 -12.15 -6.30
CA PHE A 93 -5.88 -12.00 -5.47
C PHE A 93 -5.68 -12.98 -4.29
N ASN A 94 -6.64 -13.86 -4.08
CA ASN A 94 -6.81 -14.73 -2.92
C ASN A 94 -7.27 -16.15 -3.34
N SER A 95 -6.96 -16.53 -4.58
CA SER A 95 -7.17 -17.85 -5.16
C SER A 95 -6.17 -18.87 -4.58
N LEU A 96 -6.70 -19.92 -3.93
CA LEU A 96 -5.89 -21.07 -3.49
C LEU A 96 -5.50 -21.98 -4.67
N VAL A 97 -6.36 -22.05 -5.69
CA VAL A 97 -6.13 -22.87 -6.90
C VAL A 97 -4.87 -22.39 -7.61
N GLN A 98 -4.70 -21.08 -7.77
CA GLN A 98 -3.50 -20.54 -8.40
C GLN A 98 -2.25 -20.91 -7.60
N LEU A 99 -2.32 -20.80 -6.28
CA LEU A 99 -1.21 -21.10 -5.39
C LEU A 99 -0.81 -22.57 -5.42
N GLU A 100 -1.77 -23.48 -5.63
CA GLU A 100 -1.54 -24.92 -5.83
C GLU A 100 -0.76 -25.19 -7.12
N HIS A 101 -1.15 -24.55 -8.24
CA HIS A 101 -0.48 -24.70 -9.53
C HIS A 101 0.95 -24.11 -9.55
N GLU A 102 1.25 -23.21 -8.61
CA GLU A 102 2.54 -22.52 -8.49
C GLU A 102 3.36 -23.07 -7.31
N ASP A 103 3.07 -24.29 -6.85
CA ASP A 103 3.81 -24.99 -5.78
C ASP A 103 3.98 -24.13 -4.50
N GLY A 104 2.94 -23.39 -4.13
CA GLY A 104 2.95 -22.53 -2.95
C GLY A 104 3.75 -21.24 -3.11
N ILE A 105 4.18 -20.88 -4.32
CA ILE A 105 4.87 -19.61 -4.64
C ILE A 105 3.83 -18.58 -5.09
N PRO A 106 3.59 -17.50 -4.34
CA PRO A 106 2.62 -16.48 -4.74
C PRO A 106 3.10 -15.67 -5.93
N ARG A 107 2.16 -15.25 -6.78
CA ARG A 107 2.44 -14.52 -8.01
C ARG A 107 3.19 -13.21 -7.90
N ASN A 108 2.94 -12.45 -6.85
CA ASN A 108 3.52 -11.13 -6.62
C ASN A 108 3.41 -10.74 -5.13
N PRO A 109 4.20 -9.76 -4.65
CA PRO A 109 4.21 -9.38 -3.24
C PRO A 109 2.99 -8.55 -2.80
N PHE A 110 2.11 -8.14 -3.72
CA PHE A 110 0.99 -7.25 -3.40
C PHE A 110 -0.36 -7.95 -3.23
N ILE A 111 -0.44 -9.23 -3.60
CA ILE A 111 -1.49 -10.14 -3.12
C ILE A 111 -1.20 -10.62 -1.68
N ASN A 112 -2.23 -11.08 -0.96
CA ASN A 112 -2.08 -11.44 0.46
C ASN A 112 -1.07 -12.56 0.68
N ALA A 113 -1.09 -13.59 -0.16
CA ALA A 113 -0.15 -14.70 -0.08
C ALA A 113 1.31 -14.22 -0.21
N GLY A 114 1.60 -13.38 -1.21
CA GLY A 114 2.95 -12.83 -1.39
C GLY A 114 3.36 -11.90 -0.25
N ALA A 115 2.43 -11.10 0.26
CA ALA A 115 2.70 -10.23 1.39
C ALA A 115 3.05 -11.01 2.67
N LEU A 116 2.37 -12.13 2.94
CA LEU A 116 2.70 -13.02 4.05
C LEU A 116 4.13 -13.59 3.93
N VAL A 117 4.55 -13.96 2.72
CA VAL A 117 5.94 -14.41 2.46
C VAL A 117 6.94 -13.27 2.66
N VAL A 118 6.60 -12.04 2.25
CA VAL A 118 7.42 -10.85 2.48
C VAL A 118 7.53 -10.55 3.99
N THR A 119 6.42 -10.62 4.74
CA THR A 119 6.42 -10.45 6.20
C THR A 119 7.26 -11.53 6.88
N ASP A 120 7.13 -12.80 6.46
CA ASP A 120 7.96 -13.92 6.93
C ASP A 120 9.46 -13.69 6.65
N GLU A 121 9.81 -13.14 5.48
CA GLU A 121 11.19 -12.81 5.14
C GLU A 121 11.72 -11.64 5.99
N LEU A 122 10.89 -10.62 6.22
CA LEU A 122 11.25 -9.47 7.04
C LEU A 122 11.51 -9.88 8.50
N ALA A 123 10.71 -10.83 9.01
CA ALA A 123 10.78 -11.38 10.36
C ALA A 123 12.08 -12.15 10.66
N ARG A 124 12.88 -12.51 9.65
CA ARG A 124 14.16 -13.23 9.84
C ARG A 124 15.18 -12.49 10.70
N ARG A 125 15.04 -11.17 10.89
CA ARG A 125 15.98 -10.34 11.67
C ARG A 125 15.36 -9.71 12.92
N GLY A 126 14.21 -10.21 13.37
CA GLY A 126 13.45 -9.65 14.48
C GLY A 126 11.99 -9.40 14.10
N ASP A 127 11.26 -8.66 14.93
CA ASP A 127 9.86 -8.34 14.66
C ASP A 127 9.74 -7.45 13.40
N ALA A 128 8.94 -7.90 12.44
CA ALA A 128 8.72 -7.23 11.16
C ALA A 128 7.95 -5.91 11.31
N VAL A 129 7.04 -5.83 12.28
CA VAL A 129 6.23 -4.63 12.58
C VAL A 129 7.10 -3.57 13.23
N ASP A 130 7.96 -3.94 14.16
CA ASP A 130 8.90 -3.01 14.79
C ASP A 130 9.85 -2.39 13.77
N ALA A 131 10.41 -3.22 12.88
CA ALA A 131 11.25 -2.76 11.77
C ALA A 131 10.49 -1.81 10.83
N LEU A 132 9.22 -2.12 10.54
CA LEU A 132 8.38 -1.29 9.70
C LEU A 132 8.02 0.04 10.37
N LEU A 133 7.60 0.03 11.65
CA LEU A 133 7.28 1.24 12.40
C LEU A 133 8.49 2.15 12.53
N ALA A 134 9.67 1.61 12.82
CA ALA A 134 10.90 2.39 12.86
C ALA A 134 11.14 3.12 11.53
N PHE A 135 11.03 2.40 10.41
CA PHE A 135 11.17 2.97 9.08
C PHE A 135 10.11 4.05 8.78
N LEU A 136 8.84 3.76 9.03
CA LEU A 136 7.73 4.69 8.76
C LEU A 136 7.83 5.97 9.58
N ARG A 137 8.17 5.86 10.87
CA ARG A 137 8.35 7.02 11.78
C ARG A 137 9.48 7.92 11.31
N GLU A 138 10.59 7.33 10.85
CA GLU A 138 11.74 8.09 10.33
C GLU A 138 11.43 8.78 9.00
N GLU A 139 10.84 8.08 8.02
CA GLU A 139 10.56 8.68 6.71
C GLU A 139 9.42 9.70 6.74
N SER A 140 8.43 9.52 7.62
CA SER A 140 7.31 10.48 7.77
C SER A 140 7.68 11.68 8.66
N GLY A 141 8.69 11.53 9.53
CA GLY A 141 8.98 12.47 10.60
C GLY A 141 7.94 12.46 11.73
N ARG A 142 7.08 11.44 11.82
CA ARG A 142 6.04 11.30 12.85
C ARG A 142 6.37 10.14 13.80
N PRO A 143 6.83 10.42 15.04
CA PRO A 143 7.22 9.38 15.99
C PRO A 143 6.03 8.61 16.58
N ASP A 144 4.83 9.15 16.47
CA ASP A 144 3.57 8.65 17.05
C ASP A 144 2.81 7.68 16.16
N ILE A 145 3.27 7.41 14.93
CA ILE A 145 2.70 6.35 14.08
C ILE A 145 2.78 5.03 14.84
N ASP A 146 1.65 4.34 14.99
CA ASP A 146 1.57 3.06 15.66
C ASP A 146 0.48 2.17 15.07
N VAL A 147 0.42 0.93 15.55
CA VAL A 147 -0.66 -0.01 15.25
C VAL A 147 -1.96 0.46 15.92
N ASP A 148 -3.04 0.54 15.15
CA ASP A 148 -4.38 0.71 15.69
C ASP A 148 -4.83 -0.61 16.35
N PRO A 149 -4.97 -0.66 17.69
CA PRO A 149 -5.30 -1.89 18.40
C PRO A 149 -6.71 -2.39 18.07
N GLU A 150 -7.66 -1.48 17.81
CA GLU A 150 -9.04 -1.84 17.47
C GLU A 150 -9.08 -2.54 16.10
N VAL A 151 -8.37 -1.98 15.11
CA VAL A 151 -8.28 -2.60 13.79
C VAL A 151 -7.51 -3.91 13.87
N ALA A 152 -6.40 -3.98 14.62
CA ALA A 152 -5.61 -5.21 14.80
C ALA A 152 -6.43 -6.35 15.43
N GLU A 153 -7.20 -6.06 16.49
CA GLU A 153 -8.09 -7.04 17.11
C GLU A 153 -9.20 -7.49 16.13
N SER A 154 -9.78 -6.54 15.40
CA SER A 154 -10.82 -6.82 14.41
C SER A 154 -10.31 -7.71 13.27
N GLU A 155 -9.15 -7.39 12.70
CA GLU A 155 -8.48 -8.19 11.66
C GLU A 155 -8.11 -9.58 12.17
N ALA A 156 -7.54 -9.69 13.37
CA ALA A 156 -7.18 -10.97 13.97
C ALA A 156 -8.41 -11.88 14.16
N GLY A 157 -9.55 -11.30 14.53
CA GLY A 157 -10.83 -12.02 14.64
C GLY A 157 -11.37 -12.57 13.30
N HIS A 158 -10.98 -11.99 12.16
CA HIS A 158 -11.56 -12.30 10.84
C HIS A 158 -10.52 -12.77 9.80
N ALA A 159 -9.36 -13.23 10.25
CA ALA A 159 -8.21 -13.58 9.40
C ALA A 159 -8.24 -14.98 8.76
N ASP A 160 -9.38 -15.68 8.72
CA ASP A 160 -9.45 -17.10 8.29
C ASP A 160 -8.91 -17.33 6.87
N ARG A 161 -9.16 -16.39 5.96
CA ARG A 161 -8.63 -16.47 4.61
C ARG A 161 -7.10 -16.38 4.57
N ASN A 162 -6.53 -15.48 5.36
CA ASN A 162 -5.07 -15.36 5.48
C ASN A 162 -4.48 -16.58 6.20
N ARG A 163 -5.17 -17.14 7.19
CA ARG A 163 -4.80 -18.43 7.83
C ARG A 163 -4.71 -19.54 6.79
N ALA A 164 -5.75 -19.70 5.96
CA ALA A 164 -5.77 -20.71 4.91
C ALA A 164 -4.60 -20.55 3.93
N LEU A 165 -4.37 -19.34 3.42
CA LEU A 165 -3.24 -19.04 2.53
C LEU A 165 -1.89 -19.36 3.19
N ALA A 166 -1.69 -18.95 4.44
CA ALA A 166 -0.42 -19.13 5.15
C ALA A 166 -0.12 -20.61 5.43
N TYR A 167 -1.10 -21.38 5.91
CA TYR A 167 -0.93 -22.82 6.13
C TYR A 167 -0.74 -23.58 4.81
N PHE A 168 -1.41 -23.16 3.74
CA PHE A 168 -1.23 -23.74 2.42
C PHE A 168 0.19 -23.49 1.89
N MET A 169 0.72 -22.27 2.00
CA MET A 169 2.13 -22.01 1.65
C MET A 169 3.11 -22.78 2.54
N ALA A 170 2.77 -22.96 3.83
CA ALA A 170 3.59 -23.74 4.75
C ALA A 170 3.65 -25.23 4.35
N SER A 171 2.58 -25.81 3.80
CA SER A 171 2.61 -27.21 3.32
C SER A 171 3.54 -27.41 2.12
N TYR A 172 3.83 -26.36 1.35
CA TYR A 172 4.83 -26.35 0.28
C TYR A 172 6.24 -25.91 0.75
N GLY A 173 6.43 -25.67 2.05
CA GLY A 173 7.72 -25.22 2.59
C GLY A 173 8.04 -23.75 2.31
N ASN A 174 7.07 -22.93 1.88
CA ASN A 174 7.28 -21.52 1.60
C ASN A 174 6.99 -20.57 2.79
N MET A 175 6.93 -21.11 4.02
CA MET A 175 6.88 -20.34 5.26
C MET A 175 8.04 -20.78 6.17
N ARG A 176 8.88 -19.84 6.62
CA ARG A 176 10.08 -20.15 7.42
C ARG A 176 9.83 -20.04 8.92
N HIS A 177 8.88 -19.21 9.33
CA HIS A 177 8.46 -19.05 10.72
C HIS A 177 7.09 -19.73 10.95
N PRO A 178 6.72 -19.99 12.21
CA PRO A 178 5.40 -20.50 12.54
C PRO A 178 4.30 -19.59 11.97
N VAL A 179 3.35 -20.18 11.25
CA VAL A 179 2.22 -19.47 10.62
C VAL A 179 1.51 -18.49 11.57
N PRO A 180 1.16 -18.87 12.82
CA PRO A 180 0.53 -17.93 13.75
C PRO A 180 1.35 -16.65 14.02
N SER A 181 2.68 -16.76 14.08
CA SER A 181 3.56 -15.62 14.33
C SER A 181 3.65 -14.67 13.13
N VAL A 182 3.68 -15.22 11.91
CA VAL A 182 3.68 -14.39 10.69
C VAL A 182 2.33 -13.69 10.50
N LEU A 183 1.23 -14.39 10.79
CA LEU A 183 -0.11 -13.82 10.70
C LEU A 183 -0.31 -12.67 11.68
N ASP A 184 0.13 -12.81 12.92
CA ASP A 184 0.08 -11.73 13.91
C ASP A 184 0.81 -10.48 13.40
N GLN A 185 2.05 -10.65 12.92
CA GLN A 185 2.84 -9.55 12.38
C GLN A 185 2.20 -8.93 11.12
N TYR A 186 1.64 -9.74 10.22
CA TYR A 186 0.96 -9.25 9.02
C TYR A 186 -0.32 -8.47 9.34
N VAL A 187 -1.10 -8.92 10.33
CA VAL A 187 -2.29 -8.21 10.82
C VAL A 187 -1.88 -6.87 11.42
N ARG A 188 -0.94 -6.86 12.37
CA ARG A 188 -0.42 -5.63 12.99
C ARG A 188 0.15 -4.66 11.96
N GLN A 189 0.88 -5.17 10.96
CA GLN A 189 1.37 -4.38 9.82
C GLN A 189 0.23 -3.69 9.05
N CYS A 190 -0.87 -4.40 8.75
CA CYS A 190 -2.02 -3.82 8.05
C CYS A 190 -2.75 -2.78 8.90
N SER A 191 -2.74 -2.96 10.22
CA SER A 191 -3.42 -2.10 11.19
C SER A 191 -2.65 -0.84 11.58
N ILE A 192 -1.47 -0.57 11.00
CA ILE A 192 -0.75 0.69 11.25
C ILE A 192 -1.62 1.88 10.82
N ALA A 193 -1.79 2.86 11.69
CA ALA A 193 -2.55 4.08 11.43
C ALA A 193 -1.62 5.20 10.94
N MET A 194 -1.94 5.76 9.76
CA MET A 194 -1.19 6.87 9.16
C MET A 194 -2.15 7.82 8.46
N SER A 195 -1.80 9.09 8.35
CA SER A 195 -2.52 10.05 7.52
C SER A 195 -2.05 10.01 6.05
N CYS A 196 -2.75 10.70 5.14
CA CYS A 196 -2.26 10.85 3.75
C CYS A 196 -0.89 11.53 3.73
N ALA A 197 -0.67 12.53 4.59
CA ALA A 197 0.62 13.20 4.75
C ALA A 197 1.74 12.20 5.05
N ASP A 198 1.49 11.30 6.00
CA ASP A 198 2.47 10.34 6.49
C ASP A 198 2.79 9.32 5.41
N VAL A 199 1.77 8.76 4.75
CA VAL A 199 1.94 7.78 3.68
C VAL A 199 2.70 8.39 2.50
N ALA A 200 2.36 9.62 2.10
CA ALA A 200 3.04 10.33 1.02
C ALA A 200 4.52 10.56 1.36
N ARG A 201 4.84 11.06 2.56
CA ARG A 201 6.23 11.24 3.00
C ARG A 201 6.99 9.91 3.07
N SER A 202 6.39 8.89 3.69
CA SER A 202 7.04 7.58 3.84
C SER A 202 7.35 6.89 2.52
N ALA A 203 6.66 7.24 1.43
CA ALA A 203 6.88 6.69 0.10
C ALA A 203 7.86 7.51 -0.77
N LEU A 204 8.33 8.67 -0.32
CA LEU A 204 9.20 9.55 -1.10
C LEU A 204 10.50 8.87 -1.54
N PHE A 205 11.02 7.89 -0.78
CA PHE A 205 12.22 7.16 -1.18
C PHE A 205 12.06 6.47 -2.53
N LEU A 206 10.85 6.04 -2.92
CA LEU A 206 10.59 5.46 -4.24
C LEU A 206 10.66 6.50 -5.36
N ALA A 207 10.19 7.72 -5.10
CA ALA A 207 10.33 8.84 -6.01
C ALA A 207 11.80 9.30 -6.11
N ARG A 208 12.55 9.22 -5.01
CA ARG A 208 14.00 9.52 -4.92
C ARG A 208 14.90 8.34 -5.30
N HIS A 209 14.40 7.36 -6.05
CA HIS A 209 15.19 6.22 -6.56
C HIS A 209 15.96 5.43 -5.48
N GLY A 210 15.31 5.23 -4.34
CA GLY A 210 15.82 4.47 -3.20
C GLY A 210 16.56 5.28 -2.14
N VAL A 211 16.64 6.60 -2.29
CA VAL A 211 17.27 7.50 -1.31
C VAL A 211 16.26 7.94 -0.25
N ARG A 212 16.61 7.74 1.02
CA ARG A 212 15.80 8.03 2.21
C ARG A 212 15.74 9.53 2.50
N ASN A 213 14.91 9.91 3.46
CA ASN A 213 14.81 11.30 3.92
C ASN A 213 16.11 11.85 4.54
N ASP A 214 16.90 11.02 5.20
CA ASP A 214 18.20 11.37 5.78
C ASP A 214 19.34 11.46 4.74
N GLY A 215 19.03 11.23 3.46
CA GLY A 215 20.00 11.21 2.37
C GLY A 215 20.75 9.89 2.20
N THR A 216 20.56 8.92 3.10
CA THR A 216 21.15 7.58 2.95
C THR A 216 20.40 6.75 1.91
N ARG A 217 21.01 5.65 1.46
CA ARG A 217 20.43 4.76 0.45
C ARG A 217 19.78 3.55 1.12
N LEU A 218 18.46 3.43 0.98
CA LEU A 218 17.72 2.21 1.34
C LEU A 218 17.80 1.17 0.23
N LEU A 219 17.62 1.62 -1.01
CA LEU A 219 17.55 0.76 -2.18
C LEU A 219 18.48 1.26 -3.29
N GLU A 220 19.03 0.31 -4.04
CA GLU A 220 19.60 0.63 -5.34
C GLU A 220 18.51 1.14 -6.30
N LEU A 221 18.93 1.99 -7.24
CA LEU A 221 18.02 2.56 -8.25
C LEU A 221 17.22 1.48 -8.98
N SER A 222 17.86 0.35 -9.27
CA SER A 222 17.23 -0.81 -9.92
C SER A 222 16.13 -1.43 -9.08
N ALA A 223 16.31 -1.54 -7.76
CA ALA A 223 15.32 -2.10 -6.84
C ALA A 223 14.12 -1.16 -6.67
N ALA A 224 14.36 0.14 -6.47
CA ALA A 224 13.29 1.14 -6.41
C ALA A 224 12.45 1.17 -7.71
N LYS A 225 13.11 1.11 -8.87
CA LYS A 225 12.44 0.99 -10.17
C LYS A 225 11.58 -0.27 -10.26
N ARG A 226 12.07 -1.41 -9.79
CA ARG A 226 11.33 -2.69 -9.82
C ARG A 226 10.13 -2.67 -8.89
N ILE A 227 10.22 -2.07 -7.70
CA ILE A 227 9.04 -1.89 -6.82
C ILE A 227 7.98 -1.05 -7.54
N ASN A 228 8.36 0.08 -8.14
CA ASN A 228 7.43 0.90 -8.92
C ASN A 228 6.79 0.12 -10.08
N ALA A 229 7.57 -0.72 -10.78
CA ALA A 229 7.02 -1.57 -11.85
C ALA A 229 5.98 -2.58 -11.32
N VAL A 230 6.27 -3.26 -10.21
CA VAL A 230 5.32 -4.20 -9.59
C VAL A 230 4.09 -3.47 -9.02
N MET A 231 4.24 -2.23 -8.53
CA MET A 231 3.11 -1.41 -8.09
C MET A 231 2.19 -1.09 -9.27
N LEU A 232 2.77 -0.70 -10.41
CA LEU A 232 2.02 -0.42 -11.63
C LEU A 232 1.22 -1.66 -12.11
N THR A 233 1.82 -2.84 -12.09
CA THR A 233 1.21 -4.05 -12.66
C THR A 233 0.36 -4.85 -11.68
N CYS A 234 0.56 -4.70 -10.38
CA CYS A 234 -0.06 -5.57 -9.35
C CYS A 234 -0.67 -4.80 -8.17
N GLY A 235 -0.56 -3.49 -8.13
CA GLY A 235 -0.81 -2.73 -6.91
C GLY A 235 -2.27 -2.37 -6.62
N THR A 236 -3.15 -2.37 -7.62
CA THR A 236 -4.58 -1.99 -7.46
C THR A 236 -5.55 -3.15 -7.73
N TYR A 237 -5.19 -4.34 -7.23
CA TYR A 237 -5.97 -5.57 -7.35
C TYR A 237 -6.28 -5.90 -8.82
N ASP A 238 -7.48 -6.39 -9.11
CA ASP A 238 -7.96 -6.74 -10.44
C ASP A 238 -8.20 -5.49 -11.34
N ALA A 239 -7.92 -4.29 -10.82
CA ALA A 239 -8.01 -3.03 -11.55
C ALA A 239 -6.64 -2.47 -11.98
N ALA A 240 -5.54 -3.22 -11.86
CA ALA A 240 -4.19 -2.74 -12.20
C ALA A 240 -4.09 -2.17 -13.63
N GLY A 241 -4.63 -2.88 -14.62
CA GLY A 241 -4.64 -2.41 -16.02
C GLY A 241 -5.46 -1.13 -16.20
N GLU A 242 -6.65 -1.08 -15.61
CA GLU A 242 -7.54 0.10 -15.67
C GLU A 242 -6.92 1.31 -14.96
N PHE A 243 -6.28 1.09 -13.81
CA PHE A 243 -5.59 2.13 -13.07
C PHE A 243 -4.39 2.66 -13.85
N ALA A 244 -3.59 1.79 -14.46
CA ALA A 244 -2.48 2.20 -15.33
C ALA A 244 -2.98 3.00 -16.54
N TYR A 245 -4.10 2.59 -17.16
CA TYR A 245 -4.71 3.28 -18.29
C TYR A 245 -5.23 4.67 -17.93
N ARG A 246 -5.93 4.81 -16.80
CA ARG A 246 -6.54 6.08 -16.37
C ARG A 246 -5.57 7.03 -15.68
N VAL A 247 -4.84 6.52 -14.70
CA VAL A 247 -3.98 7.33 -13.82
C VAL A 247 -2.57 7.46 -14.37
N GLY A 248 -2.01 6.38 -14.93
CA GLY A 248 -0.67 6.42 -15.51
C GLY A 248 0.45 6.53 -14.48
N LEU A 249 0.28 5.97 -13.27
CA LEU A 249 1.30 5.97 -12.20
C LEU A 249 1.41 4.60 -11.51
N PRO A 250 2.60 4.23 -11.02
CA PRO A 250 2.77 3.19 -10.01
C PRO A 250 1.90 3.50 -8.78
N GLY A 251 1.01 2.57 -8.39
CA GLY A 251 0.15 2.77 -7.22
C GLY A 251 -0.06 1.52 -6.39
N LYS A 252 -0.49 1.69 -5.13
CA LYS A 252 -0.97 0.60 -4.26
C LYS A 252 -2.19 1.09 -3.50
N SER A 253 -3.29 0.36 -3.60
CA SER A 253 -4.50 0.61 -2.81
C SER A 253 -4.57 -0.22 -1.53
N GLY A 254 -5.39 0.22 -0.59
CA GLY A 254 -5.78 -0.53 0.60
C GLY A 254 -7.27 -0.43 0.83
N VAL A 255 -7.86 -1.50 1.38
CA VAL A 255 -9.30 -1.60 1.69
C VAL A 255 -9.79 -0.59 2.73
N GLY A 256 -8.88 0.11 3.42
CA GLY A 256 -9.22 1.28 4.24
C GLY A 256 -9.60 2.52 3.43
N GLY A 257 -9.58 2.46 2.09
CA GLY A 257 -9.90 3.58 1.18
C GLY A 257 -8.67 4.39 0.74
N GLY A 258 -7.48 3.98 1.18
CA GLY A 258 -6.21 4.64 0.83
C GLY A 258 -5.67 4.19 -0.52
N ILE A 259 -5.06 5.11 -1.27
CA ILE A 259 -4.27 4.83 -2.46
C ILE A 259 -2.97 5.63 -2.39
N LEU A 260 -1.85 4.92 -2.38
CA LEU A 260 -0.51 5.48 -2.59
C LEU A 260 -0.19 5.46 -4.08
N ALA A 261 0.34 6.55 -4.62
CA ALA A 261 0.89 6.63 -5.98
C ALA A 261 2.25 7.35 -5.98
N VAL A 262 3.14 6.98 -6.90
CA VAL A 262 4.50 7.53 -6.98
C VAL A 262 4.73 8.14 -8.36
N VAL A 263 5.24 9.37 -8.38
CA VAL A 263 5.75 10.04 -9.59
C VAL A 263 7.28 10.05 -9.51
N PRO A 264 7.99 9.13 -10.19
CA PRO A 264 9.43 9.03 -10.11
C PRO A 264 10.14 10.36 -10.39
N GLY A 265 11.08 10.75 -9.53
CA GLY A 265 11.82 12.01 -9.63
C GLY A 265 11.05 13.27 -9.25
N ARG A 266 9.78 13.18 -8.80
CA ARG A 266 8.94 14.35 -8.48
C ARG A 266 8.29 14.29 -7.12
N CYS A 267 7.42 13.32 -6.87
CA CYS A 267 6.61 13.30 -5.66
C CYS A 267 6.03 11.91 -5.37
N ALA A 268 5.53 11.74 -4.15
CA ALA A 268 4.62 10.68 -3.79
C ALA A 268 3.27 11.32 -3.40
N VAL A 269 2.18 10.63 -3.75
CA VAL A 269 0.81 11.11 -3.56
C VAL A 269 0.04 10.06 -2.78
N CYS A 270 -0.70 10.48 -1.76
CA CYS A 270 -1.65 9.61 -1.08
C CYS A 270 -3.04 10.23 -1.13
N VAL A 271 -4.04 9.45 -1.49
CA VAL A 271 -5.46 9.81 -1.39
C VAL A 271 -6.16 8.83 -0.48
N TRP A 272 -7.12 9.31 0.31
CA TRP A 272 -7.97 8.50 1.15
C TRP A 272 -9.42 8.91 0.97
N SER A 273 -10.25 7.92 0.60
CA SER A 273 -11.71 8.02 0.64
C SER A 273 -12.29 6.61 0.86
N PRO A 274 -13.09 6.38 1.91
CA PRO A 274 -13.52 5.04 2.31
C PRO A 274 -14.39 4.28 1.30
N GLY A 275 -15.15 4.97 0.46
CA GLY A 275 -16.04 4.34 -0.53
C GLY A 275 -15.27 3.58 -1.63
N LEU A 276 -15.39 2.24 -1.63
CA LEU A 276 -14.71 1.34 -2.56
C LEU A 276 -15.62 0.88 -3.72
N ASP A 277 -15.02 0.67 -4.89
CA ASP A 277 -15.66 -0.02 -6.01
C ASP A 277 -15.70 -1.55 -5.79
N ALA A 278 -16.32 -2.28 -6.72
CA ALA A 278 -16.42 -3.74 -6.65
C ALA A 278 -15.07 -4.48 -6.70
N ARG A 279 -13.98 -3.79 -7.04
CA ARG A 279 -12.60 -4.33 -7.09
C ARG A 279 -11.79 -3.92 -5.86
N GLY A 280 -12.39 -3.24 -4.89
CA GLY A 280 -11.76 -2.85 -3.63
C GLY A 280 -10.90 -1.58 -3.71
N ASN A 281 -11.08 -0.75 -4.73
CA ASN A 281 -10.35 0.51 -4.87
C ASN A 281 -11.25 1.71 -4.55
N SER A 282 -10.68 2.73 -3.90
CA SER A 282 -11.41 3.97 -3.58
C SER A 282 -11.91 4.68 -4.84
N VAL A 283 -13.23 4.90 -4.96
CA VAL A 283 -13.85 5.52 -6.14
C VAL A 283 -13.36 6.96 -6.31
N ALA A 284 -13.53 7.79 -5.28
CA ALA A 284 -13.04 9.16 -5.28
C ALA A 284 -11.52 9.22 -5.32
N GLY A 285 -10.82 8.25 -4.70
CA GLY A 285 -9.36 8.17 -4.72
C GLY A 285 -8.78 8.01 -6.13
N VAL A 286 -9.33 7.09 -6.92
CA VAL A 286 -8.90 6.90 -8.33
C VAL A 286 -9.25 8.14 -9.17
N SER A 287 -10.44 8.72 -8.98
CA SER A 287 -10.85 9.95 -9.68
C SER A 287 -9.91 11.13 -9.38
N ALA A 288 -9.50 11.29 -8.12
CA ALA A 288 -8.58 12.35 -7.71
C ALA A 288 -7.19 12.19 -8.33
N LEU A 289 -6.67 10.96 -8.39
CA LEU A 289 -5.38 10.67 -9.02
C LEU A 289 -5.41 10.85 -10.54
N ASP A 290 -6.49 10.44 -11.20
CA ASP A 290 -6.73 10.69 -12.64
C ASP A 290 -6.78 12.20 -12.92
N ARG A 291 -7.50 12.96 -12.07
CA ARG A 291 -7.49 14.42 -12.18
C ARG A 291 -6.12 15.04 -11.92
N PHE A 292 -5.39 14.52 -10.94
CA PHE A 292 -4.03 14.98 -10.62
C PHE A 292 -3.11 14.84 -11.83
N THR A 293 -3.03 13.65 -12.43
CA THR A 293 -2.14 13.42 -13.58
C THR A 293 -2.59 14.21 -14.81
N THR A 294 -3.89 14.34 -15.04
CA THR A 294 -4.46 15.18 -16.11
C THR A 294 -4.09 16.66 -15.95
N LEU A 295 -4.23 17.22 -14.76
CA LEU A 295 -4.01 18.66 -14.52
C LEU A 295 -2.52 19.01 -14.42
N THR A 296 -1.69 18.09 -13.94
CA THR A 296 -0.25 18.30 -13.78
C THR A 296 0.55 17.93 -15.03
N GLY A 297 0.02 17.02 -15.85
CA GLY A 297 0.77 16.33 -16.90
C GLY A 297 1.80 15.33 -16.35
N TRP A 298 1.72 14.96 -15.07
CA TRP A 298 2.66 14.05 -14.44
C TRP A 298 2.17 12.61 -14.55
N SER A 299 2.61 11.94 -15.62
CA SER A 299 2.39 10.52 -15.92
C SER A 299 3.74 9.85 -16.19
N ILE A 300 3.83 8.52 -16.03
CA ILE A 300 5.01 7.74 -16.45
C ILE A 300 4.97 7.31 -17.94
N PHE A 301 3.86 7.61 -18.63
CA PHE A 301 3.64 7.47 -20.07
C PHE A 301 3.53 8.86 -20.71
#